data_AF-F9XJ82-F1
#
_entry.id   AF-F9XJ82-F1
#
_cell.length_a   1.000
_cell.length_b   1.000
_cell.length_c   1.000
_cell.angle_alpha   90.00
_cell.angle_beta   90.00
_cell.angle_gamma   90.00
#
_symmetry.space_group_name_H-M   'P 1'
#
loop_
_entity.id
_entity.type
_entity.pdbx_description
1 polymer ?
#
loop_
_entity_poly.entity_id
_entity_poly.type
_entity_poly.pdbx_seq_one_letter_code
_entity_poly.pdbx_strand_id
1 'polypeptide(L)'
;MKSACAILFAAVAAALPSPVPNNNVLQGTPENPLKFSGQALRASSPIHFGTVNANGKAFWIGKDAKTYNPLNNNTCVVDTNTTTFSYINGQGQVSLYTNVPGGQQVYVKDDGSLRFTGPHSVATDGNATFTGFGIAYDAKLQFENQDWLACLGGSISPANFQIYAASRIPAAQIPKDCLGFTWHDVYHQNATAAWQYE
;
A
#
# COMPACT_ATOMS: atom_id res chain seq x y z
N MET A 1 73.66 -13.12 22.96
CA MET A 1 72.75 -12.15 23.60
C MET A 1 71.77 -11.65 22.55
N LYS A 2 70.48 -11.93 22.72
CA LYS A 2 69.45 -11.82 21.69
C LYS A 2 68.91 -10.38 21.64
N SER A 3 68.99 -9.74 20.46
CA SER A 3 68.36 -8.44 20.20
C SER A 3 66.84 -8.57 20.13
N ALA A 4 66.13 -7.74 20.90
CA ALA A 4 64.68 -7.59 20.81
C ALA A 4 64.35 -6.44 19.85
N CYS A 5 63.68 -6.77 18.74
CA CYS A 5 63.13 -5.79 17.80
C CYS A 5 61.69 -5.48 18.24
N ALA A 6 61.44 -4.26 18.71
CA ALA A 6 60.10 -3.81 19.07
C ALA A 6 59.34 -3.38 17.81
N ILE A 7 58.21 -4.03 17.54
CA ILE A 7 57.29 -3.66 16.45
C ILE A 7 56.16 -2.84 17.08
N LEU A 8 56.09 -1.54 16.74
CA LEU A 8 54.93 -0.72 17.05
C LEU A 8 53.76 -1.15 16.15
N PHE A 9 52.65 -1.57 16.75
CA PHE A 9 51.36 -1.65 16.06
C PHE A 9 50.68 -0.28 16.11
N ALA A 10 50.55 0.38 14.96
CA ALA A 10 49.70 1.55 14.82
C ALA A 10 48.23 1.09 14.78
N ALA A 11 47.45 1.47 15.80
CA ALA A 11 46.01 1.24 15.81
C ALA A 11 45.33 2.20 14.84
N VAL A 12 44.83 1.68 13.71
CA VAL A 12 43.92 2.44 12.83
C VAL A 12 42.54 2.38 13.46
N ALA A 13 42.09 3.50 14.03
CA ALA A 13 40.71 3.63 14.48
C ALA A 13 39.80 3.64 13.24
N ALA A 14 39.05 2.56 13.03
CA ALA A 14 37.95 2.56 12.07
C ALA A 14 36.89 3.53 12.58
N ALA A 15 36.71 4.65 11.88
CA ALA A 15 35.58 5.53 12.10
C ALA A 15 34.31 4.77 11.72
N LEU A 16 33.60 4.22 12.72
CA LEU A 16 32.24 3.75 12.51
C LEU A 16 31.40 4.96 12.07
N PRO A 17 30.61 4.86 10.99
CA PRO A 17 29.68 5.91 10.66
C PRO A 17 28.78 6.15 11.86
N SER A 18 28.71 7.40 12.33
CA SER A 18 27.81 7.79 13.41
C SER A 18 26.38 7.37 13.05
N PRO A 19 25.60 6.79 13.98
CA PRO A 19 24.19 6.54 13.73
C PRO A 19 23.54 7.89 13.42
N VAL A 20 23.10 8.06 12.17
CA VAL A 20 22.29 9.20 11.78
C VAL A 20 20.99 9.08 12.58
N PRO A 21 20.61 10.09 13.38
CA PRO A 21 19.30 10.07 14.04
C PRO A 21 18.24 10.00 12.93
N ASN A 22 17.47 8.91 12.87
CA ASN A 22 16.41 8.74 11.89
C ASN A 22 15.16 9.54 12.32
N ASN A 23 15.24 10.85 12.28
CA ASN A 23 14.07 11.72 12.44
C ASN A 23 13.08 11.64 11.27
N ASN A 24 13.13 10.59 10.43
CA ASN A 24 12.15 10.32 9.40
C ASN A 24 11.09 9.34 9.92
N VAL A 25 9.97 9.90 10.40
CA VAL A 25 8.82 9.21 11.03
C VAL A 25 8.09 8.26 10.06
N LEU A 26 8.51 8.16 8.79
CA LEU A 26 7.84 7.38 7.74
C LEU A 26 8.61 6.10 7.35
N GLN A 27 9.27 5.42 8.29
CA GLN A 27 10.04 4.21 7.95
C GLN A 27 9.24 2.91 7.99
N GLY A 28 8.13 2.81 8.74
CA GLY A 28 7.28 1.60 8.81
C GLY A 28 8.05 0.30 9.10
N THR A 29 8.05 -0.16 10.34
CA THR A 29 8.76 -1.40 10.73
C THR A 29 7.79 -2.60 10.80
N PRO A 30 8.28 -3.85 10.84
CA PRO A 30 7.40 -5.00 11.08
C PRO A 30 6.59 -4.90 12.37
N GLU A 31 7.15 -4.30 13.42
CA GLU A 31 6.48 -4.09 14.71
C GLU A 31 5.51 -2.91 14.68
N ASN A 32 5.80 -1.90 13.85
CA ASN A 32 4.96 -0.72 13.68
C ASN A 32 4.91 -0.31 12.20
N PRO A 33 4.10 -1.00 11.38
CA PRO A 33 4.00 -0.68 9.97
C PRO A 33 3.29 0.67 9.78
N LEU A 34 3.58 1.35 8.66
CA LEU A 34 2.82 2.53 8.29
C LEU A 34 1.37 2.14 8.05
N LYS A 35 0.46 2.96 8.54
CA LYS A 35 -0.98 2.81 8.35
C LYS A 35 -1.49 4.04 7.63
N PHE A 36 -2.21 3.87 6.54
CA PHE A 36 -2.70 4.99 5.75
C PHE A 36 -3.99 4.64 5.03
N SER A 37 -4.73 5.67 4.62
CA SER A 37 -5.79 5.57 3.60
C SER A 37 -5.30 6.19 2.30
N GLY A 38 -5.78 5.70 1.16
CA GLY A 38 -5.48 6.31 -0.13
C GLY A 38 -6.43 7.45 -0.47
N GLN A 39 -5.88 8.55 -1.00
CA GLN A 39 -6.65 9.66 -1.56
C GLN A 39 -6.19 9.93 -3.00
N ALA A 40 -7.14 10.12 -3.92
CA ALA A 40 -6.83 10.40 -5.30
C ALA A 40 -6.60 11.91 -5.55
N LEU A 41 -5.40 12.26 -6.03
CA LEU A 41 -5.08 13.62 -6.45
C LEU A 41 -5.10 13.71 -7.98
N ARG A 42 -6.11 14.41 -8.49
CA ARG A 42 -6.28 14.73 -9.91
C ARG A 42 -7.19 15.95 -10.03
N ALA A 43 -6.59 17.13 -10.10
CA ALA A 43 -7.33 18.39 -10.16
C ALA A 43 -8.39 18.39 -11.28
N SER A 44 -9.49 19.10 -11.03
CA SER A 44 -10.59 19.28 -12.00
C SER A 44 -11.17 17.95 -12.52
N SER A 45 -11.36 16.97 -11.64
CA SER A 45 -11.92 15.67 -11.99
C SER A 45 -12.87 15.14 -10.92
N PRO A 46 -13.82 14.25 -11.27
CA PRO A 46 -14.78 13.70 -10.31
C PRO A 46 -14.14 12.82 -9.23
N ILE A 47 -12.90 12.38 -9.44
CA ILE A 47 -12.16 11.55 -8.48
C ILE A 47 -11.25 12.38 -7.57
N HIS A 48 -11.15 13.70 -7.75
CA HIS A 48 -10.25 14.51 -6.93
C HIS A 48 -10.67 14.47 -5.46
N PHE A 49 -9.72 14.16 -4.58
CA PHE A 49 -9.91 13.93 -3.15
C PHE A 49 -10.78 12.72 -2.80
N GLY A 50 -11.15 11.90 -3.79
CA GLY A 50 -11.86 10.65 -3.58
C GLY A 50 -11.00 9.66 -2.78
N THR A 51 -11.61 9.00 -1.82
CA THR A 51 -10.95 7.96 -1.02
C THR A 51 -10.86 6.65 -1.81
N VAL A 52 -9.75 5.94 -1.64
CA VAL A 52 -9.57 4.59 -2.18
C VAL A 52 -10.03 3.56 -1.16
N ASN A 53 -11.02 2.75 -1.57
CA ASN A 53 -11.66 1.75 -0.72
C ASN A 53 -11.70 0.36 -1.36
N ALA A 54 -11.50 -0.67 -0.54
CA ALA A 54 -11.62 -2.08 -0.85
C ALA A 54 -13.08 -2.50 -0.89
N ASN A 55 -13.53 -3.04 -2.03
CA ASN A 55 -14.89 -3.50 -2.22
C ASN A 55 -14.93 -4.57 -3.33
N GLY A 56 -15.43 -5.77 -3.03
CA GLY A 56 -15.55 -6.87 -3.98
C GLY A 56 -14.20 -7.37 -4.52
N LYS A 57 -13.19 -7.55 -3.65
CA LYS A 57 -11.82 -7.98 -4.00
C LYS A 57 -11.10 -7.06 -5.01
N ALA A 58 -11.48 -5.80 -5.06
CA ALA A 58 -10.87 -4.76 -5.89
C ALA A 58 -10.88 -3.41 -5.14
N PHE A 59 -10.11 -2.44 -5.64
CA PHE A 59 -10.07 -1.10 -5.08
C PHE A 59 -10.79 -0.09 -5.95
N TRP A 60 -11.46 0.84 -5.29
CA TRP A 60 -12.41 1.74 -5.91
C TRP A 60 -12.29 3.16 -5.36
N ILE A 61 -12.61 4.13 -6.20
CA ILE A 61 -12.98 5.49 -5.80
C ILE A 61 -14.49 5.64 -6.05
N GLY A 62 -15.21 6.17 -5.07
CA GLY A 62 -16.67 6.36 -5.14
C GLY A 62 -17.50 5.26 -4.47
N LYS A 63 -16.87 4.16 -4.03
CA LYS A 63 -17.50 3.13 -3.18
C LYS A 63 -17.01 3.25 -1.75
N ASP A 64 -17.88 2.93 -0.79
CA ASP A 64 -17.46 2.67 0.59
C ASP A 64 -16.70 1.35 0.68
N ALA A 65 -15.82 1.26 1.69
CA ALA A 65 -15.17 0.00 1.99
C ALA A 65 -16.20 -1.02 2.45
N LYS A 66 -16.08 -2.26 1.97
CA LYS A 66 -16.91 -3.37 2.41
C LYS A 66 -16.11 -4.23 3.38
N THR A 67 -16.64 -4.39 4.59
CA THR A 67 -16.02 -5.15 5.67
C THR A 67 -16.99 -6.22 6.18
N TYR A 68 -16.43 -7.26 6.81
CA TYR A 68 -17.23 -8.32 7.42
C TYR A 68 -16.59 -8.80 8.71
N ASN A 69 -17.38 -8.87 9.77
CA ASN A 69 -17.00 -9.44 11.05
C ASN A 69 -17.81 -10.72 11.35
N PRO A 70 -17.20 -11.92 11.33
CA PRO A 70 -17.90 -13.17 11.66
C PRO A 70 -18.22 -13.28 13.16
N LEU A 71 -17.55 -12.53 14.04
CA LEU A 71 -17.70 -12.69 15.48
C LEU A 71 -18.96 -12.02 16.04
N ASN A 72 -19.54 -11.03 15.33
CA ASN A 72 -20.77 -10.29 15.69
C ASN A 72 -20.90 -9.95 17.20
N ASN A 73 -19.78 -9.81 17.89
CA ASN A 73 -19.76 -9.40 19.29
C ASN A 73 -19.58 -7.89 19.29
N ASN A 74 -20.51 -7.17 19.92
CA ASN A 74 -20.53 -5.70 20.01
C ASN A 74 -19.27 -5.07 20.66
N THR A 75 -18.21 -5.84 20.88
CA THR A 75 -16.91 -5.47 21.43
C THR A 75 -15.85 -5.22 20.36
N CYS A 76 -16.09 -5.59 19.10
CA CYS A 76 -15.18 -5.36 17.99
C CYS A 76 -15.79 -4.36 17.00
N VAL A 77 -15.50 -3.07 17.17
CA VAL A 77 -15.76 -2.05 16.14
C VAL A 77 -14.71 -2.24 15.05
N VAL A 78 -14.96 -3.19 14.16
CA VAL A 78 -14.02 -3.64 13.12
C VAL A 78 -14.62 -3.54 11.72
N ASP A 79 -15.82 -2.96 11.62
CA ASP A 79 -16.39 -2.57 10.34
C ASP A 79 -16.05 -1.10 10.11
N THR A 80 -15.42 -0.83 8.96
CA THR A 80 -14.99 0.51 8.58
C THR A 80 -15.54 0.83 7.20
N ASN A 81 -16.01 2.06 7.01
CA ASN A 81 -16.43 2.56 5.69
C ASN A 81 -15.22 3.03 4.85
N THR A 82 -14.04 3.02 5.44
CA THR A 82 -12.77 3.39 4.81
C THR A 82 -11.80 2.22 4.83
N THR A 83 -10.91 2.16 3.84
CA THR A 83 -9.83 1.17 3.83
C THR A 83 -8.56 1.73 4.46
N THR A 84 -8.00 0.95 5.38
CA THR A 84 -6.67 1.19 5.93
C THR A 84 -5.69 0.17 5.36
N PHE A 85 -4.60 0.67 4.81
CA PHE A 85 -3.48 -0.10 4.30
C PHE A 85 -2.38 -0.20 5.36
N SER A 86 -1.54 -1.22 5.22
CA SER A 86 -0.34 -1.44 6.02
C SER A 86 0.85 -1.61 5.09
N TYR A 87 1.94 -0.90 5.38
CA TYR A 87 3.17 -0.93 4.57
C TYR A 87 4.42 -0.93 5.45
N ILE A 88 5.38 -1.77 5.07
CA ILE A 88 6.71 -1.86 5.68
C ILE A 88 7.70 -1.45 4.60
N ASN A 89 8.52 -0.44 4.90
CA ASN A 89 9.41 0.11 3.89
C ASN A 89 10.46 -0.91 3.44
N GLY A 90 10.76 -0.92 2.13
CA GLY A 90 11.74 -1.83 1.53
C GLY A 90 11.24 -3.25 1.26
N GLN A 91 10.03 -3.64 1.68
CA GLN A 91 9.47 -4.96 1.34
C GLN A 91 8.84 -5.01 -0.06
N GLY A 92 8.46 -3.84 -0.60
CA GLY A 92 7.81 -3.74 -1.89
C GLY A 92 6.38 -4.27 -1.91
N GLN A 93 5.77 -4.51 -0.75
CA GLN A 93 4.46 -5.14 -0.56
C GLN A 93 3.53 -4.21 0.23
N VAL A 94 2.23 -4.26 -0.08
CA VAL A 94 1.17 -3.58 0.66
C VAL A 94 0.17 -4.62 1.15
N SER A 95 -0.30 -4.48 2.38
CA SER A 95 -1.37 -5.32 2.94
C SER A 95 -2.55 -4.47 3.40
N LEU A 96 -3.70 -5.09 3.61
CA LEU A 96 -4.82 -4.47 4.29
C LEU A 96 -4.66 -4.61 5.79
N TYR A 97 -4.90 -3.53 6.52
CA TYR A 97 -4.78 -3.51 7.98
C TYR A 97 -5.99 -4.22 8.60
N THR A 98 -5.81 -5.51 8.88
CA THR A 98 -6.89 -6.45 9.24
C THR A 98 -6.50 -7.30 10.44
N ASN A 99 -7.52 -7.80 11.16
CA ASN A 99 -7.35 -8.72 12.29
C ASN A 99 -7.43 -10.20 11.88
N VAL A 100 -7.90 -10.49 10.65
CA VAL A 100 -8.06 -11.86 10.18
C VAL A 100 -6.72 -12.62 10.14
N PRO A 101 -6.62 -13.83 10.71
CA PRO A 101 -5.43 -14.67 10.60
C PRO A 101 -4.98 -14.87 9.14
N GLY A 102 -3.70 -14.61 8.88
CA GLY A 102 -3.12 -14.63 7.53
C GLY A 102 -3.24 -13.31 6.77
N GLY A 103 -4.04 -12.36 7.28
CA GLY A 103 -4.23 -11.04 6.69
C GLY A 103 -4.87 -11.08 5.31
N GLN A 104 -4.79 -9.94 4.62
CA GLN A 104 -5.17 -9.80 3.22
C GLN A 104 -4.11 -8.96 2.50
N GLN A 105 -3.56 -9.50 1.43
CA GLN A 105 -2.45 -8.87 0.70
C GLN A 105 -2.96 -8.17 -0.55
N VAL A 106 -2.38 -7.01 -0.85
CA VAL A 106 -2.66 -6.25 -2.08
C VAL A 106 -1.78 -6.77 -3.21
N TYR A 107 -2.35 -6.90 -4.39
CA TYR A 107 -1.63 -7.35 -5.59
C TYR A 107 -2.18 -6.70 -6.86
N VAL A 108 -1.37 -6.74 -7.91
CA VAL A 108 -1.74 -6.29 -9.26
C VAL A 108 -1.81 -7.50 -10.18
N LYS A 109 -2.90 -7.62 -10.94
CA LYS A 109 -3.04 -8.63 -12.01
C LYS A 109 -2.32 -8.19 -13.30
N ASP A 110 -2.12 -9.13 -14.21
CA ASP A 110 -1.53 -8.85 -15.53
C ASP A 110 -2.34 -7.84 -16.35
N ASP A 111 -3.67 -7.78 -16.15
CA ASP A 111 -4.56 -6.78 -16.75
C ASP A 111 -4.47 -5.39 -16.10
N GLY A 112 -3.60 -5.24 -15.10
CA GLY A 112 -3.39 -4.03 -14.33
C GLY A 112 -4.33 -3.84 -13.15
N SER A 113 -5.39 -4.63 -12.99
CA SER A 113 -6.36 -4.41 -11.91
C SER A 113 -5.70 -4.54 -10.54
N LEU A 114 -5.91 -3.54 -9.68
CA LEU A 114 -5.47 -3.57 -8.29
C LEU A 114 -6.49 -4.34 -7.45
N ARG A 115 -6.02 -5.37 -6.77
CA ARG A 115 -6.86 -6.35 -6.07
C ARG A 115 -6.27 -6.71 -4.72
N PHE A 116 -7.04 -7.45 -3.93
CA PHE A 116 -6.59 -7.99 -2.67
C PHE A 116 -7.07 -9.42 -2.48
N THR A 117 -6.33 -10.17 -1.66
CA THR A 117 -6.65 -11.58 -1.39
C THR A 117 -7.85 -11.73 -0.46
N GLY A 118 -8.50 -12.89 -0.53
CA GLY A 118 -9.54 -13.22 0.43
C GLY A 118 -8.98 -13.41 1.85
N PRO A 119 -9.84 -13.39 2.88
CA PRO A 119 -9.42 -13.76 4.23
C PRO A 119 -8.82 -15.17 4.25
N HIS A 120 -7.80 -15.38 5.08
CA HIS A 120 -7.15 -16.68 5.30
C HIS A 120 -6.55 -17.34 4.04
N SER A 121 -6.41 -16.61 2.94
CA SER A 121 -6.00 -17.19 1.66
C SER A 121 -5.10 -16.24 0.88
N VAL A 122 -4.08 -16.80 0.23
CA VAL A 122 -3.28 -16.12 -0.79
C VAL A 122 -3.72 -16.49 -2.21
N ALA A 123 -4.80 -17.25 -2.36
CA ALA A 123 -5.29 -17.68 -3.66
C ALA A 123 -5.80 -16.49 -4.47
N THR A 124 -5.36 -16.40 -5.72
CA THR A 124 -5.74 -15.37 -6.68
C THR A 124 -6.41 -16.00 -7.89
N ASP A 125 -7.24 -15.20 -8.56
CA ASP A 125 -7.77 -15.58 -9.87
C ASP A 125 -6.79 -15.14 -10.96
N GLY A 126 -5.95 -16.08 -11.40
CA GLY A 126 -4.88 -15.87 -12.37
C GLY A 126 -3.59 -15.31 -11.76
N ASN A 127 -2.72 -14.81 -12.63
CA ASN A 127 -1.42 -14.26 -12.26
C ASN A 127 -1.57 -13.03 -11.38
N ALA A 128 -0.77 -12.98 -10.33
CA ALA A 128 -0.78 -11.92 -9.33
C ALA A 128 0.65 -11.53 -8.96
N THR A 129 0.92 -10.22 -9.02
CA THR A 129 2.19 -9.63 -8.61
C THR A 129 1.98 -8.89 -7.28
N PHE A 130 2.56 -9.44 -6.22
CA PHE A 130 2.47 -8.92 -4.85
C PHE A 130 3.56 -7.90 -4.49
N THR A 131 4.60 -7.81 -5.32
CA THR A 131 5.75 -6.93 -5.11
C THR A 131 5.79 -5.81 -6.15
N GLY A 132 6.56 -4.76 -5.88
CA GLY A 132 6.71 -3.59 -6.76
C GLY A 132 5.98 -2.35 -6.26
N PHE A 133 5.31 -2.43 -5.11
CA PHE A 133 4.78 -1.26 -4.43
C PHE A 133 5.91 -0.42 -3.82
N GLY A 134 5.77 0.90 -3.87
CA GLY A 134 6.70 1.81 -3.22
C GLY A 134 6.04 3.13 -2.90
N ILE A 135 6.44 3.74 -1.79
CA ILE A 135 6.04 5.10 -1.42
C ILE A 135 7.14 6.05 -1.89
N ALA A 136 6.85 6.82 -2.94
CA ALA A 136 7.71 7.87 -3.45
C ALA A 136 7.61 9.16 -2.60
N TYR A 137 8.37 10.19 -2.99
CA TYR A 137 8.32 11.52 -2.38
C TYR A 137 6.87 12.06 -2.32
N ASP A 138 6.58 12.89 -1.30
CA ASP A 138 5.25 13.42 -1.00
C ASP A 138 4.17 12.36 -0.70
N ALA A 139 4.57 11.26 -0.07
CA ALA A 139 3.68 10.19 0.38
C ALA A 139 2.84 9.62 -0.77
N LYS A 140 3.52 9.27 -1.86
CA LYS A 140 2.88 8.82 -3.10
C LYS A 140 3.05 7.32 -3.27
N LEU A 141 1.98 6.56 -3.09
CA LEU A 141 2.01 5.13 -3.40
C LEU A 141 2.07 4.93 -4.92
N GLN A 142 3.03 4.13 -5.36
CA GLN A 142 3.23 3.76 -6.76
C GLN A 142 3.39 2.24 -6.88
N PHE A 143 3.21 1.75 -8.10
CA PHE A 143 3.51 0.36 -8.45
C PHE A 143 4.48 0.35 -9.63
N GLU A 144 5.61 -0.35 -9.48
CA GLU A 144 6.70 -0.39 -10.46
C GLU A 144 7.16 1.02 -10.88
N ASN A 145 7.19 1.96 -9.94
CA ASN A 145 7.51 3.38 -10.13
C ASN A 145 6.56 4.14 -11.08
N GLN A 146 5.34 3.63 -11.29
CA GLN A 146 4.30 4.26 -12.09
C GLN A 146 3.06 4.55 -11.25
N ASP A 147 2.25 5.47 -11.77
CA ASP A 147 1.00 5.94 -11.13
C ASP A 147 -0.17 4.99 -11.40
N TRP A 148 -1.36 5.46 -11.06
CA TRP A 148 -2.59 4.69 -11.10
C TRP A 148 -3.55 5.25 -12.14
N LEU A 149 -4.39 4.37 -12.66
CA LEU A 149 -5.54 4.68 -13.49
C LEU A 149 -6.81 4.36 -12.70
N ALA A 150 -7.77 5.28 -12.73
CA ALA A 150 -9.11 5.09 -12.20
C ALA A 150 -10.07 4.99 -13.38
N CYS A 151 -10.58 3.79 -13.65
CA CYS A 151 -11.43 3.49 -14.80
C CYS A 151 -12.87 3.27 -14.35
N LEU A 152 -13.82 3.83 -15.08
CA LEU A 152 -15.24 3.70 -14.74
C LEU A 152 -15.66 2.21 -14.72
N GLY A 153 -16.08 1.69 -13.57
CA GLY A 153 -16.41 0.29 -13.39
C GLY A 153 -17.90 -0.02 -13.48
N GLY A 154 -18.60 0.64 -14.41
CA GLY A 154 -20.01 0.42 -14.69
C GLY A 154 -20.86 1.70 -14.60
N SER A 155 -21.56 1.89 -13.49
CA SER A 155 -22.51 3.02 -13.36
C SER A 155 -21.79 4.37 -13.35
N ILE A 156 -22.37 5.34 -14.08
CA ILE A 156 -22.02 6.77 -14.03
C ILE A 156 -22.76 7.52 -12.92
N SER A 157 -23.72 6.88 -12.23
CA SER A 157 -24.48 7.50 -11.15
C SER A 157 -24.88 6.47 -10.07
N PRO A 158 -24.26 6.50 -8.87
CA PRO A 158 -23.01 7.22 -8.59
C PRO A 158 -21.85 6.64 -9.43
N ALA A 159 -20.98 7.52 -9.94
CA ALA A 159 -19.81 7.11 -10.69
C ALA A 159 -18.81 6.40 -9.78
N ASN A 160 -18.44 5.17 -10.13
CA ASN A 160 -17.46 4.38 -9.39
C ASN A 160 -16.29 4.04 -10.29
N PHE A 161 -15.07 4.26 -9.81
CA PHE A 161 -13.86 4.03 -10.58
C PHE A 161 -13.04 2.92 -9.95
N GLN A 162 -12.84 1.83 -10.69
CA GLN A 162 -11.92 0.77 -10.26
C GLN A 162 -10.48 1.19 -10.57
N ILE A 163 -9.54 0.79 -9.71
CA ILE A 163 -8.15 1.20 -9.80
C ILE A 163 -7.31 0.15 -10.52
N TYR A 164 -6.42 0.63 -11.39
CA TYR A 164 -5.48 -0.16 -12.18
C TYR A 164 -4.08 0.44 -12.08
N ALA A 165 -3.04 -0.39 -12.08
CA ALA A 165 -1.65 0.03 -12.18
C ALA A 165 -1.35 0.53 -13.61
N ALA A 166 -0.85 1.76 -13.75
CA ALA A 166 -0.51 2.30 -15.06
C ALA A 166 0.65 1.54 -15.72
N SER A 167 1.53 0.88 -14.94
CA SER A 167 2.64 0.09 -15.47
C SER A 167 2.21 -1.12 -16.32
N ARG A 168 0.95 -1.55 -16.20
CA ARG A 168 0.41 -2.73 -16.89
C ARG A 168 -0.41 -2.41 -18.14
N ILE A 169 -0.77 -1.14 -18.35
CA ILE A 169 -1.63 -0.73 -19.46
C ILE A 169 -0.83 0.19 -20.37
N PRO A 170 -0.48 -0.23 -21.60
CA PRO A 170 0.21 0.62 -22.56
C PRO A 170 -0.56 1.92 -22.80
N ALA A 171 0.12 3.06 -22.91
CA ALA A 171 -0.52 4.37 -23.05
C ALA A 171 -1.53 4.44 -24.22
N ALA A 172 -1.24 3.76 -25.33
CA ALA A 172 -2.13 3.68 -26.49
C ALA A 172 -3.40 2.84 -26.27
N GLN A 173 -3.45 2.06 -25.19
CA GLN A 173 -4.54 1.16 -24.84
C GLN A 173 -5.35 1.63 -23.62
N ILE A 174 -5.00 2.78 -23.02
CA ILE A 174 -5.76 3.32 -21.90
C ILE A 174 -7.18 3.68 -22.38
N PRO A 175 -8.24 3.07 -21.79
CA PRO A 175 -9.61 3.41 -22.14
C PRO A 175 -9.94 4.90 -21.90
N LYS A 176 -10.82 5.47 -22.73
CA LYS A 176 -11.16 6.90 -22.69
C LYS A 176 -11.84 7.34 -21.39
N ASP A 177 -12.48 6.41 -20.70
CA ASP A 177 -13.16 6.59 -19.42
C ASP A 177 -12.24 6.35 -18.21
N CYS A 178 -10.95 6.10 -18.44
CA CYS A 178 -9.93 6.05 -17.40
C CYS A 178 -9.27 7.40 -17.16
N LEU A 179 -9.04 7.70 -15.89
CA LEU A 179 -8.39 8.90 -15.42
C LEU A 179 -7.10 8.53 -14.69
N GLY A 180 -5.95 8.99 -15.19
CA GLY A 180 -4.69 8.87 -14.44
C GLY A 180 -4.71 9.76 -13.20
N PHE A 181 -4.24 9.26 -12.06
CA PHE A 181 -4.21 9.99 -10.79
C PHE A 181 -3.00 9.64 -9.93
N THR A 182 -2.62 10.58 -9.06
CA THR A 182 -1.64 10.37 -8.00
C THR A 182 -2.36 9.78 -6.79
N TRP A 183 -1.93 8.60 -6.32
CA TRP A 183 -2.37 8.06 -5.04
C TRP A 183 -1.55 8.71 -3.93
N HIS A 184 -2.22 9.47 -3.07
CA HIS A 184 -1.60 10.11 -1.91
C HIS A 184 -1.98 9.38 -0.63
N ASP A 185 -0.98 9.06 0.18
CA ASP A 185 -1.11 8.34 1.43
C ASP A 185 -1.41 9.31 2.57
N VAL A 186 -2.61 9.17 3.16
CA VAL A 186 -3.01 9.91 4.36
C VAL A 186 -2.74 9.02 5.57
N TYR A 187 -1.67 9.32 6.30
CA TYR A 187 -1.19 8.48 7.41
C TYR A 187 -2.05 8.58 8.68
N HIS A 188 -2.20 7.45 9.37
CA HIS A 188 -3.00 7.28 10.57
C HIS A 188 -2.16 6.69 11.71
N GLN A 189 -1.98 7.44 12.81
CA GLN A 189 -1.24 6.95 13.98
C GLN A 189 -2.04 5.88 14.75
N ASN A 190 -3.37 6.05 14.84
CA ASN A 190 -4.27 5.22 15.62
C ASN A 190 -5.38 4.60 14.76
N ALA A 191 -5.01 3.95 13.65
CA ALA A 191 -5.99 3.28 12.81
C ALA A 191 -6.59 2.05 13.52
N THR A 192 -7.89 1.83 13.31
CA THR A 192 -8.57 0.61 13.74
C THR A 192 -8.51 -0.41 12.61
N ALA A 193 -8.09 -1.64 12.92
CA ALA A 193 -8.05 -2.72 11.94
C ALA A 193 -9.47 -3.21 11.66
N ALA A 194 -9.79 -3.41 10.38
CA ALA A 194 -11.00 -4.13 10.03
C ALA A 194 -10.87 -5.62 10.43
N TRP A 195 -11.97 -6.36 10.56
CA TRP A 195 -11.81 -7.81 10.71
C TRP A 195 -11.28 -8.38 9.40
N GLN A 196 -12.05 -8.21 8.33
CA GLN A 196 -11.64 -8.45 6.96
C GLN A 196 -12.36 -7.46 6.02
N TYR A 197 -11.77 -7.23 4.86
CA TYR A 197 -12.40 -6.56 3.72
C TYR A 197 -12.98 -7.59 2.75
N GLU A 198 -14.07 -7.24 2.07
CA GLU A 198 -14.75 -8.06 1.07
C GLU A 198 -14.75 -7.43 -0.31
#